data_AF-A0A832HX85-F1
#
_entry.id   AF-A0A832HX85-F1
#
_cell.length_a   1.000
_cell.length_b   1.000
_cell.length_c   1.000
_cell.angle_alpha   90.00
_cell.angle_beta   90.00
_cell.angle_gamma   90.00
#
_symmetry.space_group_name_H-M   'P 1'
#
loop_
_entity.id
_entity.type
_entity.pdbx_description
1 polymer ?
#
loop_
_entity_poly.entity_id
_entity_poly.type
_entity_poly.pdbx_seq_one_letter_code
_entity_poly.pdbx_strand_id
1 'polypeptide(L)'
;KMRHSATAAPDNALAEAGWEAMRNGQVAVLSLAAGAGSRWTQGAGVVKALHPFCKLAGRHRTFLEIHLAKSRRRSRQAGIWLPHLVSTSYLSHNAIAEFLSRANNYGYEGPLYLSPGRAIGLRLVPTVRDLRFAWEEMPQQRLDEQAQKVLDSLRAALINWARTMGEASDYTDNTPMQCLHPVGHWYEVPNLMRNGVLAKLLQQRPQLQYIMLHNIDTVGADVDPVALGQHIISNATLTFEVIPRRLEDRGGGLARVNGHPRLVEGLALPSEEIEFRLSYYNSMTTWIHLDKLLALFGLGRPDLADEAKVSTAIRSFAARLPTYVTIKDVKKRWGHGQEDIYPVTQFEKLWGDMTSLPDVSTQFIVVPRLRGQQLKDQAQLDGWLRDGSAAYVESLCEWV
;
A
#
# COMPACT_ATOMS: atom_id res chain seq x y z
N LYS A 1 -4.37 0.07 -33.74
CA LYS A 1 -3.22 0.91 -34.15
C LYS A 1 -3.34 2.26 -33.44
N MET A 2 -2.76 2.42 -32.25
CA MET A 2 -2.75 3.71 -31.54
C MET A 2 -1.72 4.63 -32.19
N ARG A 3 -2.15 5.82 -32.58
CA ARG A 3 -1.26 6.90 -33.02
C ARG A 3 -0.38 7.30 -31.85
N HIS A 4 0.94 7.16 -32.01
CA HIS A 4 1.92 7.82 -31.16
C HIS A 4 1.82 9.32 -31.41
N SER A 5 1.39 10.08 -30.40
CA SER A 5 1.45 11.54 -30.41
C SER A 5 1.50 12.06 -28.98
N ALA A 6 2.72 12.07 -28.46
CA ALA A 6 3.31 13.11 -27.62
C ALA A 6 4.80 12.79 -27.64
N THR A 7 5.63 13.70 -28.12
CA THR A 7 7.09 13.58 -28.08
C THR A 7 7.51 13.37 -26.63
N ALA A 8 7.82 12.13 -26.25
CA ALA A 8 8.44 11.86 -24.97
C ALA A 8 9.73 12.67 -24.92
N ALA A 9 9.92 13.46 -23.85
CA ALA A 9 11.17 14.15 -23.65
C ALA A 9 12.30 13.11 -23.67
N PRO A 10 13.46 13.41 -24.28
CA PRO A 10 14.59 12.48 -24.26
C PRO A 10 14.93 12.10 -22.81
N ASP A 11 15.33 10.86 -22.57
CA ASP A 11 15.66 10.36 -21.23
C ASP A 11 16.65 11.27 -20.47
N ASN A 12 17.57 11.94 -21.19
CA ASN A 12 18.49 12.91 -20.60
C ASN A 12 17.78 14.15 -20.02
N ALA A 13 16.75 14.67 -20.69
CA ALA A 13 15.99 15.82 -20.19
C ALA A 13 15.10 15.43 -19.00
N LEU A 14 14.54 14.22 -19.03
CA LEU A 14 13.81 13.65 -17.88
C LEU A 14 14.75 13.48 -16.69
N ALA A 15 15.90 12.84 -16.89
CA ALA A 15 16.89 12.64 -15.85
C ALA A 15 17.36 13.98 -15.24
N GLU A 16 17.63 15.00 -16.06
CA GLU A 16 18.06 16.31 -15.57
C GLU A 16 16.99 16.97 -14.70
N ALA A 17 15.72 16.98 -15.14
CA ALA A 17 14.62 17.53 -14.35
C ALA A 17 14.45 16.82 -13.00
N GLY A 18 14.57 15.49 -12.99
CA GLY A 18 14.54 14.71 -11.75
C GLY A 18 15.73 15.01 -10.84
N TRP A 19 16.94 15.05 -11.38
CA TRP A 19 18.15 15.38 -10.63
C TRP A 19 18.15 16.80 -10.07
N GLU A 20 17.65 17.76 -10.84
CA GLU A 20 17.46 19.14 -10.38
C GLU A 20 16.50 19.19 -9.19
N ALA A 21 15.34 18.55 -9.28
CA ALA A 21 14.38 18.50 -8.16
C ALA A 21 14.98 17.84 -6.91
N MET A 22 15.75 16.76 -7.09
CA MET A 22 16.45 16.09 -5.98
C MET A 22 17.50 17.00 -5.35
N ARG A 23 18.40 17.63 -6.13
CA ARG A 23 19.42 18.58 -5.66
C ARG A 23 18.82 19.79 -4.94
N ASN A 24 17.65 20.23 -5.40
CA ASN A 24 16.89 21.32 -4.78
C ASN A 24 16.16 20.88 -3.50
N GLY A 25 16.24 19.61 -3.09
CA GLY A 25 15.59 19.10 -1.87
C GLY A 25 14.07 19.04 -1.97
N GLN A 26 13.53 18.89 -3.18
CA GLN A 26 12.10 18.94 -3.45
C GLN A 26 11.40 17.58 -3.31
N VAL A 27 12.12 16.51 -2.93
CA VAL A 27 11.63 15.13 -3.00
C VAL A 27 11.72 14.45 -1.63
N ALA A 28 10.66 13.74 -1.25
CA ALA A 28 10.63 12.82 -0.11
C ALA A 28 10.18 11.42 -0.53
N VAL A 29 10.47 10.43 0.31
CA VAL A 29 10.06 9.03 0.13
C VAL A 29 9.01 8.67 1.17
N LEU A 30 7.99 7.90 0.79
CA LEU A 30 7.01 7.32 1.69
C LEU A 30 6.93 5.80 1.47
N SER A 31 7.45 5.03 2.43
CA SER A 31 7.34 3.57 2.43
C SER A 31 6.12 3.11 3.21
N LEU A 32 5.24 2.34 2.56
CA LEU A 32 4.02 1.82 3.19
C LEU A 32 4.30 0.58 4.04
N ALA A 33 4.31 0.75 5.37
CA ALA A 33 4.63 -0.30 6.36
C ALA A 33 3.54 -0.44 7.45
N ALA A 34 2.30 -0.04 7.15
CA ALA A 34 1.19 -0.12 8.08
C ALA A 34 0.67 -1.56 8.31
N GLY A 35 0.88 -2.47 7.35
CA GLY A 35 0.39 -3.84 7.44
C GLY A 35 1.26 -4.76 8.30
N ALA A 36 0.61 -5.74 8.96
CA ALA A 36 1.32 -6.81 9.68
C ALA A 36 2.07 -7.77 8.72
N GLY A 37 1.58 -7.93 7.48
CA GLY A 37 2.21 -8.82 6.50
C GLY A 37 2.04 -10.32 6.81
N SER A 38 0.88 -10.70 7.35
CA SER A 38 0.55 -12.06 7.79
C SER A 38 0.81 -13.16 6.76
N ARG A 39 0.62 -12.89 5.46
CA ARG A 39 0.95 -13.84 4.37
C ARG A 39 2.45 -14.15 4.33
N TRP A 40 3.28 -13.11 4.43
CA TRP A 40 4.73 -13.26 4.39
C TRP A 40 5.25 -14.00 5.63
N THR A 41 4.71 -13.69 6.80
CA THR A 41 5.18 -14.22 8.07
C THR A 41 4.43 -15.49 8.50
N GLN A 42 3.54 -16.02 7.65
CA GLN A 42 2.67 -17.17 7.93
C GLN A 42 1.97 -17.06 9.31
N GLY A 43 1.56 -15.84 9.68
CA GLY A 43 0.88 -15.57 10.94
C GLY A 43 1.78 -15.41 12.17
N ALA A 44 3.11 -15.35 12.03
CA ALA A 44 4.04 -15.21 13.15
C ALA A 44 3.97 -13.88 13.93
N GLY A 45 3.03 -12.98 13.62
CA GLY A 45 2.84 -11.71 14.32
C GLY A 45 3.98 -10.69 14.11
N VAL A 46 4.90 -10.94 13.19
CA VAL A 46 6.03 -10.05 12.87
C VAL A 46 5.63 -9.05 11.80
N VAL A 47 6.05 -7.79 11.95
CA VAL A 47 5.90 -6.75 10.93
C VAL A 47 6.82 -7.04 9.76
N LYS A 48 6.26 -7.25 8.56
CA LYS A 48 7.03 -7.57 7.34
C LYS A 48 8.20 -6.61 7.08
N ALA A 49 8.03 -5.31 7.32
CA ALA A 49 9.08 -4.31 7.15
C ALA A 49 10.40 -4.65 7.89
N LEU A 50 10.28 -5.34 9.03
CA LEU A 50 11.39 -5.68 9.92
C LEU A 50 11.88 -7.11 9.74
N HIS A 51 11.23 -7.91 8.90
CA HIS A 51 11.57 -9.32 8.70
C HIS A 51 12.87 -9.45 7.88
N PRO A 52 13.96 -10.02 8.41
CA PRO A 52 15.14 -10.33 7.62
C PRO A 52 14.80 -11.45 6.62
N PHE A 53 15.05 -11.25 5.33
CA PHE A 53 14.51 -12.18 4.32
C PHE A 53 15.48 -12.62 3.22
N CYS A 54 16.54 -11.85 2.97
CA CYS A 54 17.57 -12.23 2.00
C CYS A 54 18.94 -11.72 2.45
N LYS A 55 20.01 -12.37 1.99
CA LYS A 55 21.37 -11.88 2.20
C LYS A 55 21.75 -10.93 1.07
N LEU A 56 22.01 -9.66 1.39
CA LEU A 56 22.58 -8.66 0.49
C LEU A 56 23.79 -8.03 1.16
N ALA A 57 24.88 -7.89 0.41
CA ALA A 57 26.21 -7.50 0.88
C ALA A 57 26.64 -8.35 2.10
N GLY A 58 26.47 -9.67 1.98
CA GLY A 58 26.89 -10.66 2.98
C GLY A 58 26.06 -10.74 4.27
N ARG A 59 25.02 -9.91 4.45
CA ARG A 59 24.21 -9.87 5.68
C ARG A 59 22.73 -10.04 5.37
N HIS A 60 21.97 -10.64 6.29
CA HIS A 60 20.51 -10.68 6.17
C HIS A 60 19.95 -9.27 6.33
N ARG A 61 19.25 -8.78 5.30
CA ARG A 61 18.65 -7.45 5.29
C ARG A 61 17.15 -7.53 5.49
N THR A 62 16.60 -6.51 6.13
CA THR A 62 15.15 -6.30 6.23
C THR A 62 14.65 -5.49 5.04
N PHE A 63 13.34 -5.49 4.79
CA PHE A 63 12.77 -4.66 3.74
C PHE A 63 13.02 -3.16 4.01
N LEU A 64 12.83 -2.72 5.26
CA LEU A 64 13.02 -1.31 5.62
C LEU A 64 14.48 -0.86 5.44
N GLU A 65 15.44 -1.70 5.81
CA GLU A 65 16.87 -1.42 5.64
C GLU A 65 17.24 -1.21 4.17
N ILE A 66 16.71 -2.04 3.26
CA ILE A 66 16.93 -1.91 1.81
C ILE A 66 16.46 -0.54 1.32
N HIS A 67 15.27 -0.10 1.73
CA HIS A 67 14.75 1.20 1.30
C HIS A 67 15.56 2.37 1.85
N LEU A 68 16.00 2.30 3.10
CA LEU A 68 16.90 3.32 3.67
C LEU A 68 18.27 3.34 2.97
N ALA A 69 18.80 2.18 2.58
CA ALA A 69 20.05 2.08 1.83
C ALA A 69 19.96 2.70 0.42
N LYS A 70 18.81 2.56 -0.26
CA LYS A 70 18.55 3.22 -1.55
C LYS A 70 18.39 4.74 -1.38
N SER A 71 17.63 5.18 -0.37
CA SER A 71 17.50 6.60 -0.05
C SER A 71 18.84 7.25 0.30
N ARG A 72 19.73 6.52 1.00
CA ARG A 72 21.11 6.97 1.29
C ARG A 72 21.90 7.20 0.01
N ARG A 73 21.94 6.21 -0.88
CA ARG A 73 22.65 6.32 -2.15
C ARG A 73 22.20 7.53 -2.95
N ARG A 74 20.88 7.68 -3.11
CA ARG A 74 20.30 8.80 -3.84
C ARG A 74 20.55 10.15 -3.17
N SER A 75 20.53 10.18 -1.84
CA SER A 75 20.86 11.38 -1.07
C SER A 75 22.30 11.84 -1.29
N ARG A 76 23.26 10.90 -1.23
CA ARG A 76 24.69 11.20 -1.45
C ARG A 76 24.95 11.66 -2.89
N GLN A 77 24.31 11.02 -3.88
CA GLN A 77 24.40 11.44 -5.28
C GLN A 77 23.80 12.83 -5.52
N ALA A 78 22.69 13.17 -4.87
CA ALA A 78 22.05 14.48 -4.99
C ALA A 78 22.71 15.57 -4.12
N GLY A 79 23.62 15.21 -3.20
CA GLY A 79 24.22 16.13 -2.23
C GLY A 79 23.26 16.62 -1.13
N ILE A 80 22.07 16.03 -1.02
CA ILE A 80 21.05 16.42 -0.03
C ILE A 80 20.26 15.20 0.43
N TRP A 81 20.04 15.13 1.75
CA TRP A 81 19.29 14.04 2.35
C TRP A 81 17.80 14.10 2.04
N LEU A 82 17.32 13.05 1.38
CA LEU A 82 15.90 12.79 1.16
C LEU A 82 15.21 12.53 2.51
N PRO A 83 14.12 13.23 2.85
CA PRO A 83 13.26 12.82 3.94
C PRO A 83 12.66 11.44 3.64
N HIS A 84 12.82 10.48 4.54
CA HIS A 84 12.24 9.15 4.42
C HIS A 84 11.13 9.00 5.46
N LEU A 85 9.90 8.84 4.97
CA LEU A 85 8.70 8.64 5.76
C LEU A 85 8.34 7.17 5.74
N VAL A 86 7.96 6.62 6.89
CA VAL A 86 7.45 5.25 7.02
C VAL A 86 6.05 5.33 7.61
N SER A 87 5.02 5.01 6.84
CA SER A 87 3.68 4.89 7.39
C SER A 87 3.54 3.60 8.17
N THR A 88 2.94 3.72 9.35
CA THR A 88 2.76 2.63 10.31
C THR A 88 1.30 2.58 10.76
N SER A 89 0.88 1.52 11.45
CA SER A 89 -0.45 1.46 12.08
C SER A 89 -0.35 1.01 13.54
N TYR A 90 -1.49 0.88 14.22
CA TYR A 90 -1.54 0.23 15.54
C TYR A 90 -0.94 -1.19 15.55
N LEU A 91 -0.83 -1.85 14.38
CA LEU A 91 -0.21 -3.17 14.23
C LEU A 91 1.32 -3.12 14.13
N SER A 92 1.88 -2.02 13.65
CA SER A 92 3.30 -1.96 13.26
C SER A 92 4.12 -0.85 13.91
N HIS A 93 3.48 0.18 14.47
CA HIS A 93 4.14 1.40 14.93
C HIS A 93 5.19 1.13 16.01
N ASN A 94 4.78 0.52 17.13
CA ASN A 94 5.69 0.30 18.26
C ASN A 94 6.86 -0.60 17.88
N ALA A 95 6.59 -1.70 17.17
CA ALA A 95 7.62 -2.62 16.71
C ALA A 95 8.65 -1.92 15.79
N ILE A 96 8.20 -1.09 14.85
CA ILE A 96 9.09 -0.33 13.95
C ILE A 96 9.88 0.71 14.73
N ALA A 97 9.23 1.47 15.62
CA ALA A 97 9.88 2.51 16.42
C ALA A 97 10.99 1.94 17.32
N GLU A 98 10.68 0.87 18.07
CA GLU A 98 11.64 0.19 18.95
C GLU A 98 12.77 -0.46 18.15
N PHE A 99 12.47 -1.04 16.99
CA PHE A 99 13.49 -1.63 16.13
C PHE A 99 14.45 -0.55 15.60
N LEU A 100 13.91 0.53 15.01
CA LEU A 100 14.73 1.61 14.45
C LEU A 100 15.61 2.27 15.52
N SER A 101 15.07 2.48 16.73
CA SER A 101 15.85 2.99 17.86
C SER A 101 17.04 2.08 18.18
N ARG A 102 16.82 0.77 18.34
CA ARG A 102 17.88 -0.22 18.61
C ARG A 102 18.89 -0.35 17.47
N ALA A 103 18.43 -0.23 16.23
CA ALA A 103 19.27 -0.30 15.03
C ALA A 103 19.94 1.05 14.70
N ASN A 104 19.82 2.07 15.54
CA ASN A 104 20.29 3.44 15.29
C ASN A 104 19.88 3.94 13.90
N ASN A 105 18.60 3.79 13.55
CA ASN A 105 18.00 4.12 12.25
C ASN A 105 18.73 3.49 11.05
N TYR A 106 19.37 2.32 11.23
CA TYR A 106 20.25 1.71 10.24
C TYR A 106 21.34 2.67 9.72
N GLY A 107 21.80 3.61 10.55
CA GLY A 107 22.74 4.66 10.19
C GLY A 107 22.23 5.60 9.11
N TYR A 108 20.91 5.81 8.97
CA TYR A 108 20.37 6.81 8.07
C TYR A 108 20.60 8.22 8.64
N GLU A 109 21.33 9.07 7.93
CA GLU A 109 21.76 10.38 8.42
C GLU A 109 20.75 11.49 8.10
N GLY A 110 19.80 11.21 7.19
CA GLY A 110 18.75 12.13 6.79
C GLY A 110 17.53 12.15 7.72
N PRO A 111 16.55 13.02 7.46
CA PRO A 111 15.29 13.01 8.20
C PRO A 111 14.55 11.68 8.01
N LEU A 112 14.30 10.96 9.11
CA LEU A 112 13.53 9.72 9.14
C LEU A 112 12.33 9.91 10.08
N TYR A 113 11.12 9.79 9.56
CA TYR A 113 9.89 9.96 10.34
C TYR A 113 8.96 8.77 10.23
N LEU A 114 8.37 8.39 11.36
CA LEU A 114 7.24 7.48 11.39
C LEU A 114 5.94 8.28 11.30
N SER A 115 5.03 7.83 10.45
CA SER A 115 3.68 8.36 10.32
C SER A 115 2.68 7.37 10.95
N PRO A 116 2.31 7.54 12.23
CA PRO A 116 1.34 6.68 12.89
C PRO A 116 -0.03 6.82 12.24
N GLY A 117 -0.59 5.71 11.78
CA GLY A 117 -1.93 5.62 11.24
C GLY A 117 -2.97 5.83 12.34
N ARG A 118 -3.89 6.78 12.12
CA ARG A 118 -4.99 7.11 13.04
C ARG A 118 -6.37 6.66 12.51
N ALA A 119 -6.38 5.95 11.39
CA ALA A 119 -7.58 5.38 10.80
C ALA A 119 -7.63 3.88 11.12
N ILE A 120 -8.58 3.49 11.97
CA ILE A 120 -8.77 2.12 12.45
C ILE A 120 -10.25 1.79 12.24
N GLY A 121 -10.53 0.65 11.62
CA GLY A 121 -11.88 0.18 11.38
C GLY A 121 -12.30 -0.79 12.49
N LEU A 122 -13.57 -0.72 12.88
CA LEU A 122 -14.22 -1.74 13.69
C LEU A 122 -14.89 -2.73 12.73
N ARG A 123 -14.62 -4.01 12.92
CA ARG A 123 -15.31 -5.09 12.20
C ARG A 123 -16.79 -5.05 12.51
N LEU A 124 -17.59 -5.47 11.55
CA LEU A 124 -19.03 -5.56 11.69
C LEU A 124 -19.48 -7.02 11.67
N VAL A 125 -20.62 -7.29 12.29
CA VAL A 125 -21.35 -8.53 12.08
C VAL A 125 -21.84 -8.55 10.62
N PRO A 126 -21.55 -9.59 9.82
CA PRO A 126 -21.98 -9.65 8.43
C PRO A 126 -23.49 -9.64 8.29
N THR A 127 -23.99 -9.18 7.14
CA THR A 127 -25.40 -9.40 6.80
C THR A 127 -25.61 -10.85 6.40
N VAL A 128 -26.81 -11.37 6.65
CA VAL A 128 -27.19 -12.72 6.23
C VAL A 128 -27.13 -12.86 4.72
N ARG A 129 -27.47 -11.80 3.98
CA ARG A 129 -27.38 -11.78 2.52
C ARG A 129 -25.94 -11.98 2.05
N ASP A 130 -24.98 -11.27 2.66
CA ASP A 130 -23.57 -11.39 2.29
C ASP A 130 -23.02 -12.78 2.62
N LEU A 131 -23.40 -13.37 3.76
CA LEU A 131 -23.00 -14.73 4.13
C LEU A 131 -23.52 -15.77 3.14
N ARG A 132 -24.80 -15.68 2.76
CA ARG A 132 -25.40 -16.57 1.75
C ARG A 132 -24.72 -16.41 0.40
N PHE A 133 -24.49 -15.17 -0.04
CA PHE A 133 -23.76 -14.91 -1.27
C PHE A 133 -22.37 -15.57 -1.26
N ALA A 134 -21.61 -15.37 -0.17
CA ALA A 134 -20.26 -15.91 -0.03
C ALA A 134 -20.19 -17.44 0.01
N TRP A 135 -21.24 -18.11 0.49
CA TRP A 135 -21.22 -19.56 0.75
C TRP A 135 -22.03 -20.40 -0.23
N GLU A 136 -23.08 -19.83 -0.82
CA GLU A 136 -24.05 -20.52 -1.67
C GLU A 136 -23.90 -20.10 -3.14
N GLU A 137 -23.53 -18.85 -3.42
CA GLU A 137 -23.47 -18.31 -4.79
C GLU A 137 -22.04 -18.32 -5.36
N MET A 138 -21.03 -18.11 -4.52
CA MET A 138 -19.62 -18.14 -4.94
C MET A 138 -19.08 -19.58 -5.10
N PRO A 139 -18.16 -19.84 -6.05
CA PRO A 139 -17.57 -21.17 -6.24
C PRO A 139 -17.02 -21.78 -4.94
N GLN A 140 -17.45 -23.00 -4.61
CA GLN A 140 -17.02 -23.75 -3.43
C GLN A 140 -16.24 -25.00 -3.82
N GLN A 141 -15.34 -25.44 -2.94
CA GLN A 141 -14.76 -26.77 -3.04
C GLN A 141 -15.86 -27.82 -2.86
N ARG A 142 -15.90 -28.82 -3.74
CA ARG A 142 -16.78 -29.98 -3.55
C ARG A 142 -16.21 -30.87 -2.44
N LEU A 143 -17.00 -31.05 -1.39
CA LEU A 143 -16.72 -31.96 -0.29
C LEU A 143 -17.53 -33.25 -0.45
N ASP A 144 -17.17 -34.30 0.30
CA ASP A 144 -18.02 -35.47 0.42
C ASP A 144 -19.34 -35.12 1.16
N GLU A 145 -20.34 -36.00 1.05
CA GLU A 145 -21.67 -35.72 1.59
C GLU A 145 -21.71 -35.50 3.11
N GLN A 146 -20.85 -36.19 3.87
CA GLN A 146 -20.83 -36.07 5.33
C GLN A 146 -20.18 -34.74 5.73
N ALA A 147 -19.04 -34.41 5.12
CA ALA A 147 -18.36 -33.13 5.32
C ALA A 147 -19.24 -31.96 4.90
N GLN A 148 -20.00 -32.08 3.80
CA GLN A 148 -20.94 -31.06 3.35
C GLN A 148 -22.05 -30.81 4.38
N LYS A 149 -22.66 -31.87 4.93
CA LYS A 149 -23.70 -31.72 5.97
C LYS A 149 -23.20 -31.03 7.24
N VAL A 150 -21.97 -31.34 7.66
CA VAL A 150 -21.33 -30.68 8.81
C VAL A 150 -21.10 -29.20 8.51
N LEU A 151 -20.58 -28.89 7.32
CA LEU A 151 -20.34 -27.51 6.89
C LEU A 151 -21.66 -26.70 6.79
N ASP A 152 -22.71 -27.28 6.22
CA ASP A 152 -24.02 -26.63 6.10
C ASP A 152 -24.64 -26.36 7.48
N SER A 153 -24.47 -27.29 8.43
CA SER A 153 -24.90 -27.10 9.82
C SER A 153 -24.17 -25.95 10.50
N LEU A 154 -22.84 -25.86 10.31
CA LEU A 154 -22.03 -24.74 10.80
C LEU A 154 -22.48 -23.40 10.17
N ARG A 155 -22.69 -23.36 8.86
CA ARG A 155 -23.14 -22.16 8.14
C ARG A 155 -24.52 -21.69 8.62
N ALA A 156 -25.45 -22.63 8.85
CA ALA A 156 -26.76 -22.31 9.41
C ALA A 156 -26.65 -21.70 10.81
N ALA A 157 -25.77 -22.25 11.66
CA ALA A 157 -25.50 -21.70 12.98
C ALA A 157 -24.90 -20.28 12.91
N LEU A 158 -23.95 -20.03 12.00
CA LEU A 158 -23.34 -18.72 11.79
C LEU A 158 -24.32 -17.68 11.21
N ILE A 159 -25.22 -18.09 10.32
CA ILE A 159 -26.32 -17.23 9.83
C ILE A 159 -27.24 -16.85 10.99
N ASN A 160 -27.61 -17.81 11.84
CA ASN A 160 -28.44 -17.53 12.99
C ASN A 160 -27.72 -16.60 13.98
N TRP A 161 -26.44 -16.84 14.24
CA TRP A 161 -25.60 -15.95 15.05
C TRP A 161 -25.62 -14.52 14.53
N ALA A 162 -25.41 -14.30 13.23
CA ALA A 162 -25.43 -12.97 12.63
C ALA A 162 -26.78 -12.26 12.82
N ARG A 163 -27.90 -12.99 12.67
CA ARG A 163 -29.25 -12.45 12.95
C ARG A 163 -29.43 -12.08 14.41
N THR A 164 -29.01 -12.94 15.33
CA THR A 164 -29.17 -12.73 16.77
C THR A 164 -28.32 -11.57 17.28
N MET A 165 -27.09 -11.43 16.79
CA MET A 165 -26.21 -10.31 17.15
C MET A 165 -26.65 -8.99 16.52
N GLY A 166 -27.37 -9.04 15.40
CA GLY A 166 -27.81 -7.89 14.62
C GLY A 166 -26.91 -7.66 13.41
N GLU A 167 -27.50 -7.73 12.21
CA GLU A 167 -26.79 -7.56 10.95
C GLU A 167 -26.18 -6.15 10.84
N ALA A 168 -24.93 -6.06 10.35
CA ALA A 168 -24.16 -4.82 10.21
C ALA A 168 -23.90 -4.04 11.52
N SER A 169 -24.14 -4.66 12.68
CA SER A 169 -23.78 -4.09 13.98
C SER A 169 -22.27 -4.21 14.26
N ASP A 170 -21.80 -3.44 15.22
CA ASP A 170 -20.40 -3.47 15.67
C ASP A 170 -20.02 -4.84 16.26
N TYR A 171 -18.99 -5.47 15.71
CA TYR A 171 -18.42 -6.70 16.28
C TYR A 171 -17.45 -6.36 17.41
N THR A 172 -17.95 -6.39 18.64
CA THR A 172 -17.19 -6.03 19.85
C THR A 172 -16.95 -7.20 20.81
N ASP A 173 -17.65 -8.32 20.63
CA ASP A 173 -17.60 -9.50 21.49
C ASP A 173 -16.42 -10.44 21.13
N ASN A 174 -15.19 -9.89 21.22
CA ASN A 174 -13.90 -10.59 21.08
C ASN A 174 -12.76 -9.71 21.63
N THR A 175 -11.51 -10.19 21.58
CA THR A 175 -10.32 -9.38 21.87
C THR A 175 -10.19 -8.21 20.88
N PRO A 176 -9.65 -7.04 21.29
CA PRO A 176 -9.54 -5.87 20.41
C PRO A 176 -8.87 -6.15 19.06
N MET A 177 -7.83 -6.99 19.03
CA MET A 177 -7.12 -7.34 17.79
C MET A 177 -7.98 -8.17 16.82
N GLN A 178 -8.96 -8.89 17.34
CA GLN A 178 -9.96 -9.64 16.56
C GLN A 178 -11.19 -8.78 16.23
N CYS A 179 -11.37 -7.62 16.86
CA CYS A 179 -12.43 -6.65 16.52
C CYS A 179 -11.96 -5.57 15.54
N LEU A 180 -10.68 -5.19 15.55
CA LEU A 180 -10.16 -4.07 14.75
C LEU A 180 -9.49 -4.53 13.44
N HIS A 181 -9.63 -3.74 12.38
CA HIS A 181 -8.94 -3.97 11.11
C HIS A 181 -8.34 -2.68 10.52
N PRO A 182 -7.28 -2.79 9.69
CA PRO A 182 -6.84 -1.67 8.87
C PRO A 182 -7.90 -1.33 7.82
N VAL A 183 -8.05 -0.04 7.50
CA VAL A 183 -9.10 0.47 6.59
C VAL A 183 -8.60 0.69 5.14
N GLY A 184 -7.52 -0.01 4.78
CA GLY A 184 -6.90 0.10 3.46
C GLY A 184 -5.83 1.19 3.35
N HIS A 185 -4.93 0.99 2.40
CA HIS A 185 -3.72 1.80 2.23
C HIS A 185 -3.98 3.22 1.71
N TRP A 186 -5.20 3.53 1.24
CA TRP A 186 -5.54 4.91 0.88
C TRP A 186 -5.33 5.88 2.04
N TYR A 187 -5.62 5.46 3.28
CA TYR A 187 -5.50 6.29 4.48
C TYR A 187 -4.06 6.59 4.90
N GLU A 188 -3.04 5.91 4.36
CA GLU A 188 -1.64 6.14 4.76
C GLU A 188 -1.11 7.52 4.37
N VAL A 189 -1.55 8.07 3.22
CA VAL A 189 -1.24 9.45 2.80
C VAL A 189 -2.05 10.49 3.59
N PRO A 190 -3.39 10.41 3.70
CA PRO A 190 -4.18 11.25 4.59
C PRO A 190 -3.70 11.29 6.04
N ASN A 191 -3.19 10.16 6.56
CA ASN A 191 -2.65 10.13 7.91
C ASN A 191 -1.43 11.04 8.07
N LEU A 192 -0.59 11.23 7.05
CA LEU A 192 0.51 12.20 7.10
C LEU A 192 0.03 13.63 7.37
N MET A 193 -1.11 14.00 6.77
CA MET A 193 -1.77 15.28 7.01
C MET A 193 -2.35 15.32 8.42
N ARG A 194 -3.12 14.29 8.78
CA ARG A 194 -3.89 14.23 10.04
C ARG A 194 -3.03 14.12 11.30
N ASN A 195 -1.89 13.44 11.24
CA ASN A 195 -1.01 13.25 12.39
C ASN A 195 0.08 14.33 12.52
N GLY A 196 0.08 15.34 11.64
CA GLY A 196 1.01 16.47 11.68
C GLY A 196 2.41 16.18 11.14
N VAL A 197 2.71 14.95 10.69
CA VAL A 197 4.04 14.62 10.14
C VAL A 197 4.33 15.40 8.88
N LEU A 198 3.35 15.57 7.99
CA LEU A 198 3.52 16.38 6.78
C LEU A 198 3.74 17.86 7.12
N ALA A 199 2.97 18.40 8.08
CA ALA A 199 3.12 19.79 8.52
C ALA A 199 4.54 20.05 9.06
N LYS A 200 5.03 19.16 9.93
CA LYS A 200 6.40 19.22 10.47
C LYS A 200 7.44 19.12 9.37
N LEU A 201 7.27 18.21 8.42
CA LEU A 201 8.20 18.05 7.30
C LEU A 201 8.25 19.33 6.44
N LEU A 202 7.11 19.93 6.14
CA LEU A 202 7.03 21.16 5.34
C LEU A 202 7.61 22.38 6.05
N GLN A 203 7.57 22.44 7.37
CA GLN A 203 8.27 23.47 8.14
C GLN A 203 9.80 23.36 7.97
N GLN A 204 10.33 22.14 7.91
CA GLN A 204 11.77 21.88 7.73
C GLN A 204 12.21 21.94 6.26
N ARG A 205 11.30 21.59 5.34
CA ARG A 205 11.52 21.52 3.89
C ARG A 205 10.41 22.30 3.17
N PRO A 206 10.38 23.64 3.28
CA PRO A 206 9.36 24.46 2.61
C PRO A 206 9.40 24.33 1.09
N GLN A 207 10.52 23.89 0.51
CA GLN A 207 10.68 23.64 -0.91
C GLN A 207 10.21 22.24 -1.36
N LEU A 208 9.78 21.35 -0.45
CA LEU A 208 9.26 20.03 -0.81
C LEU A 208 8.10 20.15 -1.82
N GLN A 209 8.15 19.37 -2.90
CA GLN A 209 7.12 19.36 -3.95
C GLN A 209 6.60 17.96 -4.26
N TYR A 210 7.45 16.94 -4.15
CA TYR A 210 7.18 15.60 -4.64
C TYR A 210 7.36 14.55 -3.54
N ILE A 211 6.47 13.56 -3.52
CA ILE A 211 6.60 12.37 -2.67
C ILE A 211 6.57 11.14 -3.58
N MET A 212 7.58 10.27 -3.45
CA MET A 212 7.52 8.92 -4.00
C MET A 212 6.94 7.98 -2.94
N LEU A 213 5.69 7.57 -3.14
CA LEU A 213 5.05 6.51 -2.37
C LEU A 213 5.40 5.15 -2.96
N HIS A 214 5.72 4.16 -2.13
CA HIS A 214 5.86 2.77 -2.57
C HIS A 214 5.49 1.76 -1.47
N ASN A 215 5.08 0.56 -1.87
CA ASN A 215 4.94 -0.56 -0.94
C ASN A 215 6.29 -0.98 -0.36
N ILE A 216 6.31 -1.41 0.91
CA ILE A 216 7.53 -1.90 1.56
C ILE A 216 8.12 -3.13 0.87
N ASP A 217 7.31 -3.91 0.16
CA ASP A 217 7.75 -5.11 -0.57
C ASP A 217 8.08 -4.90 -2.06
N THR A 218 7.95 -3.68 -2.58
CA THR A 218 8.45 -3.27 -3.90
C THR A 218 9.93 -2.89 -3.80
N VAL A 219 10.79 -3.88 -3.53
CA VAL A 219 12.21 -3.66 -3.16
C VAL A 219 13.06 -3.05 -4.27
N GLY A 220 12.60 -3.07 -5.52
CA GLY A 220 13.27 -2.40 -6.66
C GLY A 220 12.98 -0.91 -6.80
N ALA A 221 11.99 -0.36 -6.07
CA ALA A 221 11.60 1.04 -6.23
C ALA A 221 12.56 1.99 -5.49
N ASP A 222 13.31 2.80 -6.21
CA ASP A 222 14.11 3.91 -5.66
C ASP A 222 13.66 5.26 -6.26
N VAL A 223 14.20 6.36 -5.75
CA VAL A 223 13.96 7.69 -6.34
C VAL A 223 14.74 7.82 -7.64
N ASP A 224 14.15 7.30 -8.72
CA ASP A 224 14.72 7.32 -10.06
C ASP A 224 14.52 8.71 -10.72
N PRO A 225 15.60 9.37 -11.16
CA PRO A 225 15.51 10.70 -11.77
C PRO A 225 14.69 10.74 -13.05
N VAL A 226 14.66 9.68 -13.86
CA VAL A 226 13.90 9.66 -15.12
C VAL A 226 12.41 9.56 -14.81
N ALA A 227 12.00 8.66 -13.91
CA ALA A 227 10.62 8.54 -13.47
C ALA A 227 10.10 9.82 -12.78
N LEU A 228 10.92 10.42 -11.91
CA LEU A 228 10.61 11.71 -11.28
C LEU A 228 10.49 12.83 -12.33
N GLY A 229 11.45 12.94 -13.25
CA GLY A 229 11.40 13.91 -14.34
C GLY A 229 10.17 13.76 -15.20
N GLN A 230 9.75 12.52 -15.49
CA GLN A 230 8.52 12.25 -16.22
C GLN A 230 7.29 12.72 -15.46
N HIS A 231 7.24 12.50 -14.14
CA HIS A 231 6.18 13.05 -13.29
C HIS A 231 6.15 14.59 -13.35
N ILE A 232 7.31 15.25 -13.19
CA ILE A 232 7.46 16.71 -13.22
C ILE A 232 6.97 17.27 -14.56
N ILE A 233 7.50 16.78 -15.69
CA ILE A 233 7.16 17.28 -17.03
C ILE A 233 5.70 17.00 -17.37
N SER A 234 5.16 15.86 -16.96
CA SER A 234 3.73 15.55 -17.18
C SER A 234 2.79 16.49 -16.44
N ASN A 235 3.31 17.18 -15.41
CA ASN A 235 2.55 18.09 -14.57
C ASN A 235 1.29 17.43 -13.97
N ALA A 236 1.31 16.11 -13.79
CA ALA A 236 0.20 15.35 -13.21
C ALA A 236 0.11 15.58 -11.69
N THR A 237 -1.04 15.30 -11.10
CA THR A 237 -1.14 15.22 -9.64
C THR A 237 -0.54 13.91 -9.14
N LEU A 238 -0.83 12.82 -9.84
CA LEU A 238 -0.33 11.48 -9.53
C LEU A 238 0.23 10.80 -10.79
N THR A 239 1.38 10.13 -10.66
CA THR A 239 1.90 9.23 -11.69
C THR A 239 2.13 7.85 -11.10
N PHE A 240 1.43 6.85 -11.61
CA PHE A 240 1.53 5.47 -11.15
C PHE A 240 2.52 4.69 -12.02
N GLU A 241 3.41 3.95 -11.38
CA GLU A 241 4.25 3.00 -12.08
C GLU A 241 3.49 1.67 -12.26
N VAL A 242 3.61 1.09 -13.46
CA VAL A 242 3.06 -0.23 -13.77
C VAL A 242 4.13 -1.10 -14.41
N ILE A 243 4.05 -2.41 -14.22
CA ILE A 243 4.96 -3.38 -14.84
C ILE A 243 4.21 -4.28 -15.81
N PRO A 244 4.86 -4.85 -16.84
CA PRO A 244 4.29 -5.94 -17.61
C PRO A 244 3.85 -7.08 -16.69
N ARG A 245 2.60 -7.49 -16.81
CA ARG A 245 2.00 -8.52 -15.96
C ARG A 245 2.58 -9.91 -16.27
N ARG A 246 2.82 -10.71 -15.24
CA ARG A 246 3.04 -12.15 -15.31
C ARG A 246 1.95 -12.92 -14.56
N LEU A 247 1.90 -14.24 -14.75
CA LEU A 247 0.84 -15.10 -14.21
C LEU A 247 0.79 -15.09 -12.69
N GLU A 248 1.96 -15.02 -12.05
CA GLU A 248 2.13 -14.97 -10.60
C GLU A 248 1.71 -13.62 -9.97
N ASP A 249 1.54 -12.57 -10.77
CA ASP A 249 1.14 -11.27 -10.28
C ASP A 249 -0.35 -11.28 -9.93
N ARG A 250 -0.64 -11.02 -8.65
CA ARG A 250 -2.00 -10.98 -8.09
C ARG A 250 -2.34 -9.58 -7.61
N GLY A 251 -3.51 -9.09 -7.97
CA GLY A 251 -4.04 -7.80 -7.53
C GLY A 251 -4.48 -6.91 -8.69
N GLY A 252 -4.62 -5.61 -8.41
CA GLY A 252 -5.08 -4.67 -9.41
C GLY A 252 -4.12 -4.44 -10.58
N GLY A 253 -4.68 -4.09 -11.72
CA GLY A 253 -3.93 -3.75 -12.92
C GLY A 253 -4.52 -2.58 -13.69
N LEU A 254 -3.81 -2.14 -14.73
CA LEU A 254 -4.24 -1.04 -15.57
C LEU A 254 -5.26 -1.52 -16.60
N ALA A 255 -6.43 -0.89 -16.61
CA ALA A 255 -7.48 -1.15 -17.58
C ALA A 255 -8.03 0.16 -18.15
N ARG A 256 -8.78 0.06 -19.26
CA ARG A 256 -9.63 1.16 -19.73
C ARG A 256 -11.05 0.91 -19.28
N VAL A 257 -11.61 1.84 -18.52
CA VAL A 257 -13.03 1.81 -18.12
C VAL A 257 -13.67 3.07 -18.67
N ASN A 258 -14.75 2.92 -19.44
CA ASN A 258 -15.38 4.03 -20.17
C ASN A 258 -14.39 4.84 -21.02
N GLY A 259 -13.40 4.16 -21.62
CA GLY A 259 -12.36 4.77 -22.46
C GLY A 259 -11.14 5.34 -21.71
N HIS A 260 -11.23 5.55 -20.40
CA HIS A 260 -10.18 6.16 -19.59
C HIS A 260 -9.27 5.12 -18.91
N PRO A 261 -7.94 5.26 -19.00
CA PRO A 261 -7.02 4.43 -18.23
C PRO A 261 -7.21 4.63 -16.72
N ARG A 262 -7.37 3.54 -15.98
CA ARG A 262 -7.43 3.53 -14.51
C ARG A 262 -6.89 2.22 -13.96
N LEU A 263 -6.44 2.27 -12.71
CA LEU A 263 -6.19 1.05 -11.95
C LEU A 263 -7.54 0.46 -11.52
N VAL A 264 -7.67 -0.85 -11.69
CA VAL A 264 -8.82 -1.63 -11.27
C VAL A 264 -8.31 -2.72 -10.36
N GLU A 265 -8.78 -2.72 -9.12
CA GLU A 265 -8.39 -3.70 -8.11
C GLU A 265 -8.99 -5.06 -8.43
N GLY A 266 -8.29 -6.14 -8.05
CA GLY A 266 -8.75 -7.51 -8.37
C GLY A 266 -10.15 -7.80 -7.83
N LEU A 267 -10.47 -7.29 -6.64
CA LEU A 267 -11.80 -7.39 -6.01
C LEU A 267 -12.91 -6.63 -6.77
N ALA A 268 -12.54 -5.67 -7.62
CA ALA A 268 -13.47 -4.91 -8.44
C ALA A 268 -13.74 -5.56 -9.80
N LEU A 269 -13.00 -6.62 -10.16
CA LEU A 269 -13.17 -7.30 -11.43
C LEU A 269 -14.43 -8.18 -11.40
N PRO A 270 -15.27 -8.15 -12.45
CA PRO A 270 -16.48 -8.98 -12.51
C PRO A 270 -16.22 -10.49 -12.44
N SER A 271 -15.05 -10.94 -12.87
CA SER A 271 -14.61 -12.33 -12.76
C SER A 271 -13.09 -12.41 -12.72
N GLU A 272 -12.56 -13.47 -12.10
CA GLU A 272 -11.12 -13.72 -12.02
C GLU A 272 -10.48 -13.89 -13.41
N GLU A 273 -11.23 -14.39 -14.40
CA GLU A 273 -10.73 -14.56 -15.78
C GLU A 273 -10.26 -13.22 -16.39
N ILE A 274 -10.93 -12.12 -16.05
CA ILE A 274 -10.58 -10.79 -16.56
C ILE A 274 -9.20 -10.35 -16.05
N GLU A 275 -8.78 -10.79 -14.86
CA GLU A 275 -7.45 -10.49 -14.32
C GLU A 275 -6.35 -10.97 -15.28
N PHE A 276 -6.55 -12.12 -15.94
CA PHE A 276 -5.58 -12.68 -16.91
C PHE A 276 -5.49 -11.89 -18.22
N ARG A 277 -6.50 -11.06 -18.53
CA ARG A 277 -6.51 -10.20 -19.73
C ARG A 277 -5.78 -8.87 -19.52
N LEU A 278 -5.40 -8.54 -18.29
CA LEU A 278 -4.67 -7.33 -17.99
C LEU A 278 -3.22 -7.44 -18.47
N SER A 279 -2.75 -6.42 -19.21
CA SER A 279 -1.36 -6.39 -19.71
C SER A 279 -0.38 -5.81 -18.70
N TYR A 280 -0.87 -5.01 -17.76
CA TYR A 280 -0.04 -4.29 -16.80
C TYR A 280 -0.53 -4.48 -15.38
N TYR A 281 0.41 -4.73 -14.48
CA TYR A 281 0.19 -4.88 -13.04
C TYR A 281 0.60 -3.60 -12.32
N ASN A 282 -0.17 -3.20 -11.31
CA ASN A 282 0.16 -2.06 -10.47
C ASN A 282 1.36 -2.38 -9.57
N SER A 283 2.47 -1.64 -9.68
CA SER A 283 3.64 -1.84 -8.80
C SER A 283 3.46 -1.27 -7.39
N MET A 284 2.36 -0.52 -7.17
CA MET A 284 2.13 0.29 -5.98
C MET A 284 3.23 1.31 -5.69
N THR A 285 3.92 1.78 -6.74
CA THR A 285 4.76 2.98 -6.70
C THR A 285 4.00 4.14 -7.32
N THR A 286 3.93 5.27 -6.61
CA THR A 286 3.23 6.48 -7.06
C THR A 286 4.07 7.72 -6.79
N TRP A 287 4.24 8.55 -7.81
CA TRP A 287 4.78 9.89 -7.68
C TRP A 287 3.65 10.89 -7.45
N ILE A 288 3.79 11.72 -6.42
CA ILE A 288 2.74 12.61 -5.93
C ILE A 288 3.25 14.05 -6.01
N HIS A 289 2.51 14.91 -6.69
CA HIS A 289 2.71 16.36 -6.58
C HIS A 289 1.92 16.88 -5.37
N LEU A 290 2.65 17.37 -4.37
CA LEU A 290 2.12 17.65 -3.04
C LEU A 290 1.04 18.73 -3.04
N ASP A 291 1.32 19.90 -3.60
CA ASP A 291 0.36 21.02 -3.57
C ASP A 291 -0.91 20.71 -4.38
N LYS A 292 -0.79 19.98 -5.48
CA LYS A 292 -1.95 19.53 -6.26
C LYS A 292 -2.78 18.52 -5.50
N LEU A 293 -2.14 17.59 -4.79
CA LEU A 293 -2.85 16.66 -3.93
C LEU A 293 -3.58 17.42 -2.81
N LEU A 294 -2.92 18.36 -2.13
CA LEU A 294 -3.57 19.17 -1.08
C LEU A 294 -4.77 19.94 -1.64
N ALA A 295 -4.64 20.54 -2.82
CA ALA A 295 -5.74 21.25 -3.49
C ALA A 295 -6.95 20.34 -3.77
N LEU A 296 -6.74 19.06 -4.13
CA LEU A 296 -7.83 18.08 -4.29
C LEU A 296 -8.60 17.81 -2.99
N PHE A 297 -7.94 17.91 -1.83
CA PHE A 297 -8.58 17.85 -0.52
C PHE A 297 -9.21 19.20 -0.10
N GLY A 298 -9.06 20.26 -0.91
CA GLY A 298 -9.47 21.61 -0.55
C GLY A 298 -8.58 22.25 0.52
N LEU A 299 -7.30 21.85 0.56
CA LEU A 299 -6.32 22.31 1.54
C LEU A 299 -5.15 23.04 0.85
N GLY A 300 -4.62 24.05 1.53
CA GLY A 300 -3.28 24.58 1.31
C GLY A 300 -2.31 24.10 2.40
N ARG A 301 -1.00 24.33 2.20
CA ARG A 301 0.02 23.97 3.21
C ARG A 301 -0.25 24.53 4.61
N PRO A 302 -0.69 25.81 4.80
CA PRO A 302 -0.97 26.35 6.13
C PRO A 302 -2.12 25.62 6.85
N ASP A 303 -3.07 25.06 6.09
CA ASP A 303 -4.23 24.37 6.65
C ASP A 303 -3.84 23.08 7.37
N LEU A 304 -2.65 22.54 7.11
CA LEU A 304 -2.15 21.34 7.79
C LEU A 304 -1.92 21.53 9.30
N ALA A 305 -1.91 22.78 9.78
CA ALA A 305 -1.88 23.09 11.21
C ALA A 305 -3.26 23.01 11.88
N ASP A 306 -4.36 22.98 11.11
CA ASP A 306 -5.73 22.88 11.62
C ASP A 306 -6.24 21.44 11.51
N GLU A 307 -6.16 20.70 12.61
CA GLU A 307 -6.57 19.29 12.67
C GLU A 307 -8.05 19.07 12.32
N ALA A 308 -8.93 20.03 12.67
CA ALA A 308 -10.37 19.92 12.42
C ALA A 308 -10.68 20.10 10.93
N LYS A 309 -10.04 21.09 10.29
CA LYS A 309 -10.13 21.31 8.85
C LYS A 309 -9.58 20.13 8.07
N VAL A 310 -8.38 19.64 8.42
CA VAL A 310 -7.77 18.45 7.80
C VAL A 310 -8.68 17.22 7.95
N SER A 311 -9.22 16.97 9.14
CA SER A 311 -10.11 15.82 9.37
C SER A 311 -11.40 15.90 8.54
N THR A 312 -11.94 17.11 8.36
CA THR A 312 -13.14 17.33 7.53
C THR A 312 -12.84 17.16 6.05
N ALA A 313 -11.71 17.68 5.57
CA ALA A 313 -11.24 17.49 4.19
C ALA A 313 -11.04 16.00 3.87
N ILE A 314 -10.37 15.25 4.76
CA ILE A 314 -10.13 13.81 4.57
C ILE A 314 -11.44 13.04 4.50
N ARG A 315 -12.40 13.29 5.41
CA ARG A 315 -13.71 12.63 5.39
C ARG A 315 -14.49 12.94 4.11
N SER A 316 -14.51 14.21 3.70
CA SER A 316 -15.20 14.67 2.51
C SER A 316 -14.63 14.02 1.24
N PHE A 317 -13.30 13.91 1.15
CA PHE A 317 -12.65 13.24 0.03
C PHE A 317 -12.88 11.73 0.06
N ALA A 318 -12.77 11.08 1.23
CA ALA A 318 -12.95 9.63 1.38
C ALA A 318 -14.32 9.15 0.90
N ALA A 319 -15.37 9.96 1.07
CA ALA A 319 -16.73 9.68 0.60
C ALA A 319 -16.85 9.56 -0.92
N ARG A 320 -15.88 10.10 -1.68
CA ARG A 320 -15.85 10.05 -3.15
C ARG A 320 -15.27 8.74 -3.69
N LEU A 321 -14.52 8.01 -2.86
CA LEU A 321 -13.84 6.79 -3.26
C LEU A 321 -14.73 5.57 -3.05
N PRO A 322 -14.56 4.50 -3.85
CA PRO A 322 -15.12 3.20 -3.55
C PRO A 322 -14.78 2.73 -2.14
N THR A 323 -15.66 1.90 -1.57
CA THR A 323 -15.40 1.17 -0.32
C THR A 323 -15.54 -0.30 -0.65
N TYR A 324 -14.47 -1.06 -0.54
CA TYR A 324 -14.52 -2.51 -0.70
C TYR A 324 -14.94 -3.13 0.61
N VAL A 325 -15.92 -4.03 0.56
CA VAL A 325 -16.41 -4.76 1.72
C VAL A 325 -16.08 -6.22 1.52
N THR A 326 -15.45 -6.84 2.51
CA THR A 326 -15.07 -8.26 2.44
C THR A 326 -15.46 -9.00 3.70
N ILE A 327 -15.85 -10.26 3.55
CA ILE A 327 -16.00 -11.19 4.65
C ILE A 327 -14.61 -11.79 4.94
N LYS A 328 -14.25 -11.79 6.22
CA LYS A 328 -13.03 -12.40 6.76
C LYS A 328 -13.39 -13.24 7.97
N ASP A 329 -12.51 -14.18 8.28
CA ASP A 329 -12.66 -15.01 9.46
C ASP A 329 -11.79 -14.49 10.61
N VAL A 330 -12.35 -14.44 11.80
CA VAL A 330 -11.64 -14.12 13.06
C VAL A 330 -11.76 -15.28 14.03
N LYS A 331 -10.71 -15.46 14.83
CA LYS A 331 -10.66 -16.50 15.86
C LYS A 331 -11.24 -15.94 17.16
N LYS A 332 -12.15 -16.66 17.79
CA LYS A 332 -12.69 -16.34 19.12
C LYS A 332 -12.32 -17.46 20.09
N ARG A 333 -11.53 -17.11 21.11
CA ARG A 333 -11.11 -18.05 22.14
C ARG A 333 -11.97 -17.90 23.39
N TRP A 334 -12.38 -19.01 23.97
CA TRP A 334 -13.20 -19.05 25.19
C TRP A 334 -12.88 -20.29 26.04
N GLY A 335 -13.41 -20.30 27.26
CA GLY A 335 -13.25 -21.42 28.20
C GLY A 335 -11.78 -21.75 28.50
N HIS A 336 -11.43 -23.05 28.37
CA HIS A 336 -10.09 -23.60 28.65
C HIS A 336 -9.27 -23.81 27.37
N GLY A 337 -9.44 -22.94 26.37
CA GLY A 337 -8.67 -22.99 25.12
C GLY A 337 -9.46 -23.47 23.91
N GLN A 338 -10.79 -23.47 23.98
CA GLN A 338 -11.63 -23.64 22.79
C GLN A 338 -11.43 -22.45 21.84
N GLU A 339 -11.42 -22.73 20.52
CA GLU A 339 -11.28 -21.72 19.47
C GLU A 339 -12.37 -21.93 18.41
N ASP A 340 -13.24 -20.93 18.26
CA ASP A 340 -14.24 -20.87 17.21
C ASP A 340 -13.83 -19.87 16.14
N ILE A 341 -14.36 -20.05 14.93
CA ILE A 341 -14.14 -19.15 13.79
C ILE A 341 -15.45 -18.43 13.48
N TYR A 342 -15.41 -17.11 13.48
CA TYR A 342 -16.56 -16.26 13.16
C TYR A 342 -16.30 -15.45 11.90
N PRO A 343 -17.26 -15.40 10.96
CA PRO A 343 -17.19 -14.49 9.83
C PRO A 343 -17.49 -13.06 10.30
N VAL A 344 -16.70 -12.12 9.84
CA VAL A 344 -16.81 -10.69 10.12
C VAL A 344 -16.69 -9.89 8.84
N THR A 345 -17.38 -8.77 8.79
CA THR A 345 -17.28 -7.82 7.70
C THR A 345 -16.21 -6.78 8.01
N GLN A 346 -15.35 -6.53 7.02
CA GLN A 346 -14.33 -5.49 7.03
C GLN A 346 -14.45 -4.63 5.79
N PHE A 347 -14.00 -3.39 5.86
CA PHE A 347 -14.02 -2.47 4.74
C PHE A 347 -12.66 -1.80 4.48
N GLU A 348 -12.37 -1.52 3.22
CA GLU A 348 -11.10 -0.91 2.83
C GLU A 348 -11.28 0.13 1.72
N LYS A 349 -10.42 1.15 1.73
CA LYS A 349 -10.23 2.09 0.63
C LYS A 349 -8.82 1.94 0.07
N LEU A 350 -8.72 1.84 -1.26
CA LEU A 350 -7.47 1.50 -1.93
C LEU A 350 -6.92 2.74 -2.67
N TRP A 351 -5.62 2.99 -2.50
CA TRP A 351 -4.91 4.12 -3.13
C TRP A 351 -5.03 4.13 -4.66
N GLY A 352 -5.11 2.96 -5.30
CA GLY A 352 -5.30 2.85 -6.75
C GLY A 352 -6.61 3.49 -7.25
N ASP A 353 -7.64 3.55 -6.39
CA ASP A 353 -8.92 4.16 -6.76
C ASP A 353 -8.86 5.67 -6.93
N MET A 354 -7.76 6.33 -6.53
CA MET A 354 -7.51 7.73 -6.91
C MET A 354 -7.58 7.92 -8.42
N THR A 355 -7.24 6.90 -9.21
CA THR A 355 -7.32 6.90 -10.68
C THR A 355 -8.74 6.78 -11.24
N SER A 356 -9.73 6.49 -10.39
CA SER A 356 -11.14 6.45 -10.79
C SER A 356 -11.82 7.82 -10.76
N LEU A 357 -11.20 8.81 -10.11
CA LEU A 357 -11.76 10.14 -9.92
C LEU A 357 -11.37 11.05 -11.11
N PRO A 358 -12.35 11.67 -11.80
CA PRO A 358 -12.11 12.39 -13.06
C PRO A 358 -11.32 13.70 -12.91
N ASP A 359 -11.39 14.34 -11.74
CA ASP A 359 -10.66 15.57 -11.38
C ASP A 359 -9.24 15.30 -10.88
N VAL A 360 -8.85 14.04 -10.68
CA VAL A 360 -7.51 13.66 -10.28
C VAL A 360 -6.67 13.43 -11.54
N SER A 361 -5.87 14.45 -11.91
CA SER A 361 -4.92 14.34 -13.03
C SER A 361 -3.91 13.22 -12.78
N THR A 362 -4.03 12.16 -13.56
CA THR A 362 -3.27 10.90 -13.40
C THR A 362 -2.52 10.53 -14.66
N GLN A 363 -1.31 10.01 -14.48
CA GLN A 363 -0.47 9.46 -15.56
C GLN A 363 0.03 8.07 -15.17
N PHE A 364 0.44 7.30 -16.17
CA PHE A 364 0.97 5.95 -15.98
C PHE A 364 2.32 5.83 -16.68
N ILE A 365 3.29 5.24 -16.01
CA ILE A 365 4.61 4.95 -16.58
C ILE A 365 4.88 3.46 -16.49
N VAL A 366 5.26 2.86 -17.62
CA VAL A 366 5.65 1.45 -17.66
C VAL A 366 7.11 1.36 -17.25
N VAL A 367 7.39 0.62 -16.19
CA VAL A 367 8.76 0.45 -15.67
C VAL A 367 9.24 -0.99 -15.79
N PRO A 368 10.57 -1.23 -15.76
CA PRO A 368 11.11 -2.58 -15.75
C PRO A 368 10.60 -3.39 -14.55
N ARG A 369 10.41 -4.71 -14.74
CA ARG A 369 9.95 -5.62 -13.67
C ARG A 369 10.87 -5.58 -12.44
N LEU A 370 12.19 -5.49 -12.66
CA LEU A 370 13.19 -5.42 -11.58
C LEU A 370 12.91 -4.27 -10.60
N ARG A 371 12.34 -3.16 -11.09
CA ARG A 371 11.94 -1.99 -10.30
C ARG A 371 10.60 -2.21 -9.57
N GLY A 372 9.58 -2.65 -10.29
CA GLY A 372 8.19 -2.60 -9.83
C GLY A 372 7.60 -3.91 -9.28
N GLN A 373 8.32 -5.04 -9.33
CA GLN A 373 7.81 -6.31 -8.79
C GLN A 373 7.71 -6.28 -7.25
N GLN A 374 6.71 -7.00 -6.74
CA GLN A 374 6.39 -7.03 -5.31
C GLN A 374 6.64 -8.44 -4.74
N LEU A 375 7.40 -8.51 -3.65
CA LEU A 375 7.65 -9.77 -2.92
C LEU A 375 6.53 -10.02 -1.92
N LYS A 376 5.40 -10.57 -2.36
CA LYS A 376 4.21 -10.85 -1.54
C LYS A 376 4.32 -12.14 -0.72
N ASP A 377 5.05 -13.13 -1.20
CA ASP A 377 5.18 -14.46 -0.61
C ASP A 377 6.65 -14.94 -0.63
N GLN A 378 7.04 -15.72 0.38
CA GLN A 378 8.40 -16.26 0.48
C GLN A 378 8.75 -17.20 -0.68
N ALA A 379 7.75 -17.87 -1.27
CA ALA A 379 7.95 -18.74 -2.43
C ALA A 379 8.52 -17.99 -3.66
N GLN A 380 8.42 -16.66 -3.69
CA GLN A 380 8.95 -15.83 -4.77
C GLN A 380 10.47 -15.60 -4.64
N LEU A 381 11.08 -15.89 -3.49
CA LEU A 381 12.48 -15.55 -3.21
C LEU A 381 13.48 -16.30 -4.09
N ASP A 382 13.24 -17.58 -4.38
CA ASP A 382 14.17 -18.38 -5.19
C ASP A 382 14.29 -17.81 -6.61
N GLY A 383 13.15 -17.51 -7.25
CA GLY A 383 13.12 -16.87 -8.56
C GLY A 383 13.79 -15.49 -8.54
N TRP A 384 13.47 -14.67 -7.54
CA TRP A 384 14.02 -13.32 -7.37
C TRP A 384 15.55 -13.29 -7.15
N LEU A 385 16.11 -14.30 -6.50
CA LEU A 385 17.56 -14.45 -6.33
C LEU A 385 18.26 -14.85 -7.63
N ARG A 386 17.60 -15.66 -8.46
CA ARG A 386 18.20 -16.27 -9.66
C ARG A 386 18.02 -15.43 -10.93
N ASP A 387 16.98 -14.61 -11.02
CA ASP A 387 16.64 -13.85 -12.22
C ASP A 387 17.35 -12.49 -12.35
N GLY A 388 18.30 -12.21 -11.43
CA GLY A 388 19.06 -10.96 -11.38
C GLY A 388 18.39 -9.83 -10.59
N SER A 389 17.17 -10.04 -10.07
CA SER A 389 16.45 -9.03 -9.29
C SER A 389 17.16 -8.65 -7.99
N ALA A 390 17.69 -9.64 -7.27
CA ALA A 390 18.46 -9.40 -6.06
C ALA A 390 19.71 -8.55 -6.32
N ALA A 391 20.46 -8.88 -7.38
CA ALA A 391 21.66 -8.14 -7.79
C ALA A 391 21.31 -6.71 -8.24
N TYR A 392 20.20 -6.54 -8.97
CA TYR A 392 19.68 -5.23 -9.32
C TYR A 392 19.38 -4.40 -8.07
N VAL A 393 18.63 -4.94 -7.11
CA VAL A 393 18.32 -4.25 -5.85
C VAL A 393 19.58 -3.90 -5.07
N GLU A 394 20.53 -4.83 -4.98
CA GLU A 394 21.83 -4.57 -4.33
C GLU A 394 22.58 -3.41 -4.98
N SER A 395 22.54 -3.30 -6.31
CA SER A 395 23.19 -2.20 -7.04
C SER A 395 22.58 -0.81 -6.76
N LEU A 396 21.33 -0.76 -6.32
CA LEU A 396 20.64 0.49 -5.94
C LEU A 396 20.99 0.94 -4.51
N CYS A 397 21.60 0.08 -3.70
CA CYS A 397 21.82 0.34 -2.29
C CYS A 397 23.20 0.95 -2.01
N GLU A 398 23.27 1.70 -0.92
CA GLU A 398 24.51 2.05 -0.25
C GLU A 398 24.40 1.65 1.22
N TRP A 399 25.19 0.66 1.62
CA TRP A 399 25.14 0.03 2.94
C TRP A 399 26.01 0.77 3.95
N VAL A 400 25.70 0.60 5.24
CA VAL A 400 26.56 1.00 6.37
C VAL A 400 27.52 -0.12 6.72
#